data_AF-A0A3D1HJI5-F1
#
_entry.id   AF-A0A3D1HJI5-F1
#
_cell.length_a   1.000
_cell.length_b   1.000
_cell.length_c   1.000
_cell.angle_alpha   90.00
_cell.angle_beta   90.00
_cell.angle_gamma   90.00
#
_symmetry.space_group_name_H-M   'P 1'
#
loop_
_entity.id
_entity.type
_entity.pdbx_description
1 polymer ?
#
loop_
_entity_poly.entity_id
_entity_poly.type
_entity_poly.pdbx_seq_one_letter_code
_entity_poly.pdbx_strand_id
1 'polypeptide(L)'
;MFPDAQEVFFIQNQGNRAKVMVLDNEGNLKAKMVKKSAVISLGTMSVDEYKEERQQMLKESGKGSETSSVEEDRGEKENLQPIGKGTFGNIYNQFKGKVKEAFNFLISHKSGDLLGVFHRDDVGDIDLVWGNDKMGLAHIIGKHIGKGKDFENIDDAINMIDEVINKGRIFQESKNRYTLMLNGFAVGIRKDFDGKKKNWVVTAVDFNRTQEEKGIATNPTSTSHGTKESESTAALNDSQGKGTSNESNKQENSEKITLEDGTEVPMKEDGNPDFSQLTAKQTAELYDTQFGEDAEQIISDNVSKSKKALDNAANRKVTGSSFAEQKASKDAKDKAIAEAQEKYDSAKAVADAYNERQLAKEEDTPEGRQNLIDKARRKFNRMKSSVKDNAQAVAQLYNDTVGSLLHRLYDGTGIDVFDDTANTVEEYVSSHIAPYSLSYDGTETSKGVKQETGLSRTDFAKTGFLAKEGKGKTIDKLAHDLWQERPENLQDITDQDVRNAIIDIITSGETAFGLRNYIQDMRIAQAERVLEGQKRLADDLAYAEERKAKEEEQQPTENTDNDMEGNSETSDDTDTAPSDDAAEDNTSEMPFDAPSADDAPFS
;
A
#
# COMPACT_ATOMS: atom_id res chain seq x y z
N MET A 1 -6.46 -38.17 20.57
CA MET A 1 -5.48 -39.03 19.87
C MET A 1 -6.16 -40.29 19.38
N PHE A 2 -5.64 -40.91 18.33
CA PHE A 2 -5.90 -42.31 18.00
C PHE A 2 -4.69 -43.10 18.51
N PRO A 3 -4.84 -44.09 19.42
CA PRO A 3 -3.68 -44.73 20.05
C PRO A 3 -2.91 -45.66 19.11
N ASP A 4 -3.61 -46.25 18.13
CA ASP A 4 -3.07 -47.24 17.17
C ASP A 4 -2.71 -46.61 15.81
N ALA A 5 -2.43 -45.29 15.82
CA ALA A 5 -2.13 -44.51 14.62
C ALA A 5 -0.65 -44.14 14.56
N GLN A 6 -0.02 -44.48 13.46
CA GLN A 6 1.33 -44.05 13.13
C GLN A 6 1.32 -42.57 12.71
N GLU A 7 0.38 -42.18 11.83
CA GLU A 7 0.20 -40.81 11.35
C GLU A 7 -1.29 -40.45 11.15
N VAL A 8 -1.62 -39.16 11.20
CA VAL A 8 -3.01 -38.66 11.08
C VAL A 8 -3.08 -37.41 10.22
N PHE A 9 -3.48 -37.58 8.95
CA PHE A 9 -3.60 -36.50 7.98
C PHE A 9 -4.99 -35.86 8.03
N PHE A 10 -5.07 -34.54 8.15
CA PHE A 10 -6.32 -33.79 7.94
C PHE A 10 -6.62 -33.65 6.44
N ILE A 11 -7.84 -34.01 6.02
CA ILE A 11 -8.22 -34.00 4.59
C ILE A 11 -9.19 -32.88 4.26
N GLN A 12 -10.31 -32.77 4.99
CA GLN A 12 -11.31 -31.73 4.72
C GLN A 12 -12.27 -31.51 5.90
N ASN A 13 -12.82 -30.29 6.01
CA ASN A 13 -13.98 -30.00 6.85
C ASN A 13 -15.28 -30.38 6.13
N GLN A 14 -16.25 -30.93 6.86
CA GLN A 14 -17.62 -31.17 6.41
C GLN A 14 -18.58 -30.73 7.53
N GLY A 15 -18.99 -29.45 7.48
CA GLY A 15 -19.77 -28.81 8.53
C GLY A 15 -19.06 -28.86 9.89
N ASN A 16 -19.75 -29.37 10.92
CA ASN A 16 -19.23 -29.51 12.28
C ASN A 16 -18.30 -30.72 12.48
N ARG A 17 -17.97 -31.46 11.40
CA ARG A 17 -17.07 -32.62 11.42
C ARG A 17 -15.89 -32.41 10.47
N ALA A 18 -14.84 -33.18 10.69
CA ALA A 18 -13.66 -33.21 9.85
C ALA A 18 -13.34 -34.65 9.42
N LYS A 19 -12.93 -34.82 8.17
CA LYS A 19 -12.42 -36.09 7.63
C LYS A 19 -10.90 -36.11 7.81
N VAL A 20 -10.41 -37.15 8.47
CA VAL A 20 -8.99 -37.43 8.63
C VAL A 20 -8.65 -38.79 8.04
N MET A 21 -7.45 -38.96 7.49
CA MET A 21 -6.89 -40.26 7.11
C MET A 21 -5.93 -40.69 8.22
N VAL A 22 -6.13 -41.88 8.75
CA VAL A 22 -5.26 -42.45 9.79
C VAL A 22 -4.42 -43.54 9.14
N LEU A 23 -3.10 -43.40 9.19
CA LEU A 23 -2.16 -44.48 8.92
C LEU A 23 -2.05 -45.32 10.19
N ASP A 24 -2.31 -46.61 10.10
CA ASP A 24 -2.02 -47.54 11.20
C ASP A 24 -0.61 -48.14 11.09
N ASN A 25 -0.16 -48.76 12.18
CA ASN A 25 1.17 -49.36 12.31
C ASN A 25 1.44 -50.53 11.33
N GLU A 26 0.42 -50.95 10.58
CA GLU A 26 0.48 -51.98 9.53
C GLU A 26 0.64 -51.34 8.13
N GLY A 27 0.75 -50.01 8.05
CA GLY A 27 0.92 -49.25 6.81
C GLY A 27 -0.39 -48.91 6.06
N ASN A 28 -1.57 -49.17 6.64
CA ASN A 28 -2.84 -48.99 5.94
C ASN A 28 -3.48 -47.62 6.25
N LEU A 29 -3.97 -46.95 5.20
CA LEU A 29 -4.68 -45.68 5.33
C LEU A 29 -6.19 -45.90 5.50
N LYS A 30 -6.72 -45.60 6.68
CA LYS A 30 -8.14 -45.76 7.06
C LYS A 30 -8.78 -44.40 7.38
N ALA A 31 -9.75 -43.98 6.58
CA ALA A 31 -10.45 -42.70 6.77
C ALA A 31 -11.41 -42.73 7.98
N LYS A 32 -11.37 -41.69 8.83
CA LYS A 32 -12.23 -41.52 10.02
C LYS A 32 -12.85 -40.11 10.06
N MET A 33 -14.06 -40.00 10.63
CA MET A 33 -14.81 -38.74 10.75
C MET A 33 -14.87 -38.26 12.20
N VAL A 34 -14.16 -37.18 12.53
CA VAL A 34 -14.05 -36.61 13.88
C VAL A 34 -14.89 -35.33 14.04
N LYS A 35 -15.07 -34.84 15.28
CA LYS A 35 -15.66 -33.50 15.53
C LYS A 35 -14.62 -32.43 15.17
N LYS A 36 -15.03 -31.33 14.52
CA LYS A 36 -14.08 -30.27 14.11
C LYS A 36 -13.33 -29.67 15.31
N SER A 37 -13.98 -29.48 16.44
CA SER A 37 -13.37 -29.00 17.70
C SER A 37 -12.45 -30.00 18.41
N ALA A 38 -12.26 -31.21 17.86
CA ALA A 38 -11.34 -32.23 18.35
C ALA A 38 -10.19 -32.51 17.34
N VAL A 39 -10.07 -31.69 16.30
CA VAL A 39 -8.90 -31.65 15.41
C VAL A 39 -8.02 -30.49 15.84
N ILE A 40 -6.74 -30.78 16.04
CA ILE A 40 -5.68 -29.79 16.22
C ILE A 40 -4.67 -30.08 15.10
N SER A 41 -4.48 -29.14 14.19
CA SER A 41 -3.43 -29.20 13.18
C SER A 41 -2.09 -28.93 13.85
N LEU A 42 -1.18 -29.91 13.82
CA LEU A 42 0.16 -29.79 14.41
C LEU A 42 1.13 -28.96 13.54
N GLY A 43 0.74 -28.67 12.31
CA GLY A 43 1.43 -27.81 11.36
C GLY A 43 0.65 -27.75 10.04
N THR A 44 1.12 -26.92 9.12
CA THR A 44 0.66 -26.87 7.72
C THR A 44 1.89 -26.76 6.82
N MET A 45 2.43 -27.91 6.42
CA MET A 45 3.44 -28.00 5.37
C MET A 45 2.76 -28.04 4.01
N SER A 46 3.43 -27.51 2.99
CA SER A 46 3.13 -27.79 1.60
C SER A 46 3.31 -29.28 1.28
N VAL A 47 2.71 -29.71 0.17
CA VAL A 47 2.87 -31.08 -0.34
C VAL A 47 4.30 -31.33 -0.83
N ASP A 48 5.12 -30.29 -0.97
CA ASP A 48 6.45 -30.34 -1.55
C ASP A 48 7.54 -30.34 -0.47
N GLU A 49 7.44 -29.52 0.59
CA GLU A 49 8.25 -29.68 1.82
C GLU A 49 8.16 -31.13 2.36
N TYR A 50 6.95 -31.71 2.38
CA TYR A 50 6.76 -33.10 2.81
C TYR A 50 7.34 -34.14 1.82
N LYS A 51 7.42 -33.85 0.52
CA LYS A 51 8.15 -34.71 -0.43
C LYS A 51 9.66 -34.62 -0.19
N GLU A 52 10.17 -33.44 0.11
CA GLU A 52 11.59 -33.16 0.29
C GLU A 52 12.12 -33.78 1.58
N GLU A 53 11.49 -33.52 2.74
CA GLU A 53 11.81 -34.20 4.01
C GLU A 53 11.79 -35.73 3.83
N ARG A 54 10.75 -36.26 3.17
CA ARG A 54 10.61 -37.70 2.95
C ARG A 54 11.69 -38.26 2.02
N GLN A 55 12.10 -37.53 1.00
CA GLN A 55 13.23 -37.92 0.14
C GLN A 55 14.57 -37.82 0.88
N GLN A 56 14.71 -36.88 1.81
CA GLN A 56 15.90 -36.70 2.63
C GLN A 56 16.05 -37.83 3.65
N MET A 57 14.99 -38.14 4.41
CA MET A 57 14.93 -39.30 5.31
C MET A 57 15.17 -40.62 4.57
N LEU A 58 14.68 -40.77 3.33
CA LEU A 58 14.93 -41.96 2.50
C LEU A 58 16.39 -42.06 2.01
N LYS A 59 17.11 -40.95 1.84
CA LYS A 59 18.56 -40.94 1.54
C LYS A 59 19.39 -41.25 2.78
N GLU A 60 19.00 -40.74 3.93
CA GLU A 60 19.70 -40.92 5.22
C GLU A 60 19.54 -42.34 5.77
N SER A 61 18.35 -42.94 5.64
CA SER A 61 18.05 -44.35 6.00
C SER A 61 18.89 -45.39 5.23
N GLY A 62 19.57 -44.99 4.15
CA GLY A 62 20.41 -45.86 3.31
C GLY A 62 21.80 -46.18 3.87
N LYS A 63 22.21 -45.68 5.04
CA LYS A 63 23.58 -45.84 5.57
C LYS A 63 23.65 -46.16 7.07
N GLY A 64 24.24 -47.30 7.40
CA GLY A 64 24.86 -47.55 8.70
C GLY A 64 23.94 -48.13 9.79
N SER A 65 23.82 -49.46 9.83
CA SER A 65 23.40 -50.18 11.04
C SER A 65 24.62 -50.51 11.89
N GLU A 66 24.69 -50.01 13.13
CA GLU A 66 24.85 -50.88 14.31
C GLU A 66 24.59 -50.13 15.64
N THR A 67 24.42 -50.88 16.72
CA THR A 67 23.81 -50.44 17.98
C THR A 67 24.80 -49.87 18.99
N SER A 68 24.38 -48.89 19.80
CA SER A 68 23.95 -49.11 21.19
C SER A 68 23.99 -47.84 22.06
N SER A 69 23.40 -47.95 23.27
CA SER A 69 23.38 -46.96 24.35
C SER A 69 22.40 -45.78 24.22
N VAL A 70 21.93 -45.30 25.37
CA VAL A 70 20.89 -44.28 25.52
C VAL A 70 21.50 -43.05 26.20
N GLU A 71 21.53 -41.91 25.50
CA GLU A 71 21.36 -40.53 26.01
C GLU A 71 21.80 -39.52 24.93
N GLU A 72 20.85 -38.98 24.15
CA GLU A 72 21.03 -37.87 23.20
C GLU A 72 19.65 -37.40 22.69
N ASP A 73 19.46 -36.14 22.28
CA ASP A 73 19.40 -34.99 23.18
C ASP A 73 18.09 -34.19 22.93
N ARG A 74 17.68 -33.31 23.85
CA ARG A 74 16.45 -32.50 23.78
C ARG A 74 16.74 -31.03 23.42
N GLY A 75 17.23 -30.78 22.21
CA GLY A 75 17.37 -29.43 21.65
C GLY A 75 17.04 -29.40 20.14
N GLU A 76 16.32 -28.42 19.59
CA GLU A 76 15.57 -27.33 20.23
C GLU A 76 14.19 -27.15 19.57
N LYS A 77 13.15 -27.73 20.18
CA LYS A 77 11.93 -26.95 20.35
C LYS A 77 12.23 -25.97 21.48
N GLU A 78 12.13 -24.66 21.24
CA GLU A 78 12.09 -23.69 22.34
C GLU A 78 11.02 -24.15 23.32
N ASN A 79 11.46 -24.62 24.49
CA ASN A 79 10.56 -25.09 25.52
C ASN A 79 9.95 -23.85 26.16
N LEU A 80 8.82 -23.39 25.61
CA LEU A 80 8.09 -22.18 26.01
C LEU A 80 7.54 -22.33 27.43
N GLN A 81 8.45 -22.29 28.40
CA GLN A 81 8.15 -22.38 29.82
C GLN A 81 7.69 -21.01 30.32
N PRO A 82 6.58 -20.95 31.06
CA PRO A 82 6.10 -19.70 31.62
C PRO A 82 7.03 -19.27 32.76
N ILE A 83 7.69 -18.12 32.61
CA ILE A 83 8.57 -17.53 33.64
C ILE A 83 7.79 -17.04 34.88
N GLY A 84 6.47 -17.02 34.80
CA GLY A 84 5.59 -16.68 35.91
C GLY A 84 4.12 -16.75 35.51
N LYS A 85 3.24 -16.22 36.38
CA LYS A 85 1.81 -16.09 36.12
C LYS A 85 1.33 -14.71 36.53
N GLY A 86 0.77 -13.97 35.58
CA GLY A 86 0.22 -12.63 35.74
C GLY A 86 -1.30 -12.62 35.53
N THR A 87 -1.88 -11.42 35.54
CA THR A 87 -3.35 -11.25 35.51
C THR A 87 -3.97 -11.64 34.17
N PHE A 88 -3.21 -11.61 33.07
CA PHE A 88 -3.68 -12.00 31.73
C PHE A 88 -3.43 -13.48 31.39
N GLY A 89 -2.67 -14.20 32.23
CA GLY A 89 -2.28 -15.59 31.98
C GLY A 89 -0.88 -15.93 32.48
N ASN A 90 -0.29 -16.93 31.85
CA ASN A 90 1.13 -17.22 31.99
C ASN A 90 1.98 -16.08 31.40
N ILE A 91 3.13 -15.80 32.03
CA ILE A 91 4.09 -14.78 31.59
C ILE A 91 5.20 -15.45 30.78
N TYR A 92 5.57 -14.87 29.65
CA TYR A 92 6.64 -15.37 28.76
C TYR A 92 7.56 -14.23 28.33
N ASN A 93 8.83 -14.53 28.09
CA ASN A 93 9.85 -13.57 27.61
C ASN A 93 10.60 -14.05 26.36
N GLN A 94 10.27 -15.25 25.85
CA GLN A 94 10.88 -15.87 24.67
C GLN A 94 10.47 -15.19 23.33
N PHE A 95 9.56 -14.22 23.40
CA PHE A 95 8.92 -13.56 22.26
C PHE A 95 9.46 -12.14 21.96
N LYS A 96 10.57 -11.72 22.58
CA LYS A 96 11.17 -10.41 22.30
C LYS A 96 11.57 -10.28 20.83
N GLY A 97 11.05 -9.27 20.13
CA GLY A 97 11.23 -9.08 18.69
C GLY A 97 10.50 -10.08 17.78
N LYS A 98 9.95 -11.17 18.33
CA LYS A 98 9.23 -12.23 17.59
C LYS A 98 7.75 -11.90 17.47
N VAL A 99 7.45 -10.78 16.79
CA VAL A 99 6.12 -10.13 16.84
C VAL A 99 5.02 -11.05 16.31
N LYS A 100 5.20 -11.68 15.14
CA LYS A 100 4.16 -12.50 14.50
C LYS A 100 3.90 -13.78 15.31
N GLU A 101 4.94 -14.37 15.87
CA GLU A 101 4.86 -15.51 16.79
C GLU A 101 4.16 -15.14 18.10
N ALA A 102 4.43 -13.94 18.64
CA ALA A 102 3.78 -13.42 19.85
C ALA A 102 2.26 -13.28 19.69
N PHE A 103 1.80 -12.66 18.59
CA PHE A 103 0.37 -12.59 18.27
C PHE A 103 -0.21 -13.99 18.08
N ASN A 104 0.39 -14.83 17.23
CA ASN A 104 -0.11 -16.18 16.94
C ASN A 104 -0.18 -17.07 18.19
N PHE A 105 0.79 -16.96 19.09
CA PHE A 105 0.78 -17.63 20.39
C PHE A 105 -0.42 -17.20 21.25
N LEU A 106 -0.67 -15.90 21.39
CA LEU A 106 -1.79 -15.37 22.18
C LEU A 106 -3.15 -15.69 21.55
N ILE A 107 -3.29 -15.61 20.22
CA ILE A 107 -4.51 -15.98 19.47
C ILE A 107 -4.86 -17.46 19.71
N SER A 108 -3.85 -18.32 19.75
CA SER A 108 -4.00 -19.76 19.96
C SER A 108 -4.35 -20.12 21.41
N HIS A 109 -3.64 -19.55 22.38
CA HIS A 109 -3.81 -19.87 23.81
C HIS A 109 -4.95 -19.09 24.48
N LYS A 110 -5.34 -17.93 23.93
CA LYS A 110 -6.38 -17.01 24.45
C LYS A 110 -6.16 -16.62 25.92
N SER A 111 -4.89 -16.53 26.29
CA SER A 111 -4.37 -16.12 27.59
C SER A 111 -2.86 -15.93 27.47
N GLY A 112 -2.30 -14.97 28.18
CA GLY A 112 -0.86 -14.72 28.23
C GLY A 112 -0.48 -13.27 28.42
N ASP A 113 0.74 -13.06 28.91
CA ASP A 113 1.43 -11.78 29.07
C ASP A 113 2.85 -11.95 28.50
N LEU A 114 3.12 -11.37 27.32
CA LEU A 114 4.38 -11.55 26.60
C LEU A 114 5.24 -10.28 26.75
N LEU A 115 6.38 -10.42 27.42
CA LEU A 115 7.21 -9.29 27.83
C LEU A 115 8.16 -8.80 26.73
N GLY A 116 8.17 -7.50 26.48
CA GLY A 116 9.08 -6.83 25.53
C GLY A 116 9.00 -7.34 24.10
N VAL A 117 7.79 -7.70 23.63
CA VAL A 117 7.56 -8.16 22.24
C VAL A 117 8.03 -7.11 21.24
N PHE A 118 7.79 -5.83 21.55
CA PHE A 118 8.34 -4.69 20.82
C PHE A 118 9.28 -3.89 21.73
N HIS A 119 10.13 -3.07 21.12
CA HIS A 119 11.02 -2.13 21.80
C HIS A 119 11.09 -0.83 21.02
N ARG A 120 11.13 0.32 21.71
CA ARG A 120 11.46 1.63 21.15
C ARG A 120 12.36 2.38 22.12
N ASP A 121 13.27 3.22 21.64
CA ASP A 121 14.18 3.98 22.51
C ASP A 121 13.45 5.05 23.37
N ASP A 122 12.33 5.58 22.88
CA ASP A 122 11.53 6.63 23.54
C ASP A 122 10.50 6.11 24.55
N VAL A 123 10.04 4.85 24.41
CA VAL A 123 9.04 4.20 25.28
C VAL A 123 9.66 3.10 26.15
N GLY A 124 10.68 2.40 25.65
CA GLY A 124 11.27 1.17 26.20
C GLY A 124 10.65 -0.12 25.67
N ASP A 125 10.87 -1.23 26.37
CA ASP A 125 10.15 -2.50 26.15
C ASP A 125 8.62 -2.27 26.20
N ILE A 126 7.88 -2.91 25.28
CA ILE A 126 6.41 -2.88 25.21
C ILE A 126 5.88 -4.32 25.17
N ASP A 127 4.99 -4.63 26.10
CA ASP A 127 4.43 -5.97 26.29
C ASP A 127 3.15 -6.18 25.45
N LEU A 128 2.96 -7.40 24.95
CA LEU A 128 1.73 -7.82 24.27
C LEU A 128 0.95 -8.78 25.17
N VAL A 129 -0.31 -8.46 25.47
CA VAL A 129 -1.15 -9.23 26.42
C VAL A 129 -2.44 -9.70 25.76
N TRP A 130 -2.96 -10.85 26.17
CA TRP A 130 -4.26 -11.30 25.69
C TRP A 130 -5.40 -10.35 26.09
N GLY A 131 -5.41 -9.88 27.34
CA GLY A 131 -6.40 -8.92 27.80
C GLY A 131 -7.81 -9.50 27.97
N ASN A 132 -8.82 -8.70 27.61
CA ASN A 132 -10.25 -9.02 27.71
C ASN A 132 -11.07 -8.21 26.68
N ASP A 133 -12.40 -8.14 26.84
CA ASP A 133 -13.33 -7.42 25.97
C ASP A 133 -13.13 -5.89 25.91
N LYS A 134 -12.28 -5.31 26.76
CA LYS A 134 -12.10 -3.85 26.94
C LYS A 134 -10.67 -3.35 26.74
N MET A 135 -9.68 -4.25 26.70
CA MET A 135 -8.26 -3.93 26.56
C MET A 135 -7.43 -5.14 26.16
N GLY A 136 -6.33 -4.93 25.44
CA GLY A 136 -5.42 -5.98 24.96
C GLY A 136 -5.90 -6.66 23.68
N LEU A 137 -5.21 -7.73 23.25
CA LEU A 137 -5.44 -8.36 21.96
C LEU A 137 -6.88 -8.87 21.76
N ALA A 138 -7.52 -9.38 22.80
CA ALA A 138 -8.92 -9.80 22.77
C ALA A 138 -9.90 -8.67 22.42
N HIS A 139 -9.61 -7.42 22.84
CA HIS A 139 -10.40 -6.25 22.50
C HIS A 139 -10.19 -5.84 21.04
N ILE A 140 -8.95 -5.88 20.56
CA ILE A 140 -8.60 -5.59 19.17
C ILE A 140 -9.32 -6.57 18.24
N ILE A 141 -9.17 -7.89 18.47
CA ILE A 141 -9.86 -8.93 17.70
C ILE A 141 -11.39 -8.79 17.79
N GLY A 142 -11.93 -8.56 19.00
CA GLY A 142 -13.37 -8.49 19.22
C GLY A 142 -14.03 -7.27 18.58
N LYS A 143 -13.44 -6.09 18.73
CA LYS A 143 -14.04 -4.80 18.32
C LYS A 143 -13.52 -4.30 16.97
N HIS A 144 -12.22 -4.38 16.73
CA HIS A 144 -11.55 -3.68 15.62
C HIS A 144 -11.27 -4.57 14.40
N ILE A 145 -11.27 -5.90 14.53
CA ILE A 145 -11.04 -6.82 13.40
C ILE A 145 -12.33 -7.40 12.83
N GLY A 146 -12.47 -7.37 11.49
CA GLY A 146 -13.52 -7.98 10.69
C GLY A 146 -14.12 -7.06 9.63
N LYS A 147 -14.89 -7.63 8.69
CA LYS A 147 -15.52 -6.90 7.58
C LYS A 147 -16.32 -5.67 8.07
N GLY A 148 -15.92 -4.48 7.62
CA GLY A 148 -16.55 -3.20 7.98
C GLY A 148 -16.05 -2.56 9.27
N LYS A 149 -14.97 -3.08 9.86
CA LYS A 149 -14.27 -2.47 11.00
C LYS A 149 -12.91 -1.90 10.55
N ASP A 150 -12.07 -1.56 11.52
CA ASP A 150 -10.77 -0.92 11.36
C ASP A 150 -9.73 -1.78 10.63
N PHE A 151 -9.76 -3.10 10.82
CA PHE A 151 -8.90 -4.08 10.13
C PHE A 151 -9.78 -5.18 9.51
N GLU A 152 -9.49 -5.64 8.29
CA GLU A 152 -10.38 -6.58 7.61
C GLU A 152 -10.16 -8.03 8.08
N ASN A 153 -8.89 -8.40 8.26
CA ASN A 153 -8.43 -9.68 8.81
C ASN A 153 -7.43 -9.48 9.97
N ILE A 154 -6.86 -10.58 10.48
CA ILE A 154 -6.00 -10.54 11.67
C ILE A 154 -4.54 -10.17 11.35
N ASP A 155 -4.06 -10.53 10.16
CA ASP A 155 -2.71 -10.25 9.70
C ASP A 155 -2.55 -8.76 9.34
N ASP A 156 -3.60 -8.12 8.80
CA ASP A 156 -3.68 -6.65 8.65
C ASP A 156 -3.39 -5.95 9.99
N ALA A 157 -4.08 -6.38 11.05
CA ALA A 157 -3.95 -5.79 12.38
C ALA A 157 -2.57 -6.07 13.00
N ILE A 158 -2.01 -7.25 12.78
CA ILE A 158 -0.65 -7.60 13.25
C ILE A 158 0.39 -6.70 12.56
N ASN A 159 0.37 -6.65 11.24
CA ASN A 159 1.32 -5.86 10.45
C ASN A 159 1.20 -4.36 10.79
N MET A 160 -0.02 -3.82 10.89
CA MET A 160 -0.23 -2.40 11.19
C MET A 160 0.11 -2.03 12.65
N ILE A 161 -0.15 -2.91 13.63
CA ILE A 161 0.30 -2.66 15.01
C ILE A 161 1.82 -2.64 15.09
N ASP A 162 2.49 -3.58 14.42
CA ASP A 162 3.95 -3.63 14.35
C ASP A 162 4.51 -2.37 13.67
N GLU A 163 3.95 -1.95 12.53
CA GLU A 163 4.43 -0.77 11.81
C GLU A 163 4.16 0.55 12.57
N VAL A 164 2.99 0.72 13.19
CA VAL A 164 2.71 1.89 14.05
C VAL A 164 3.61 1.90 15.29
N ILE A 165 3.97 0.74 15.86
CA ILE A 165 4.91 0.68 16.99
C ILE A 165 6.34 0.96 16.54
N ASN A 166 6.80 0.49 15.38
CA ASN A 166 8.19 0.64 14.96
C ASN A 166 8.46 2.00 14.27
N LYS A 167 7.52 2.50 13.45
CA LYS A 167 7.69 3.73 12.65
C LYS A 167 6.83 4.92 13.13
N GLY A 168 5.77 4.69 13.91
CA GLY A 168 4.81 5.73 14.28
C GLY A 168 5.37 6.79 15.25
N ARG A 169 4.80 8.00 15.19
CA ARG A 169 5.10 9.10 16.12
C ARG A 169 4.28 8.97 17.40
N ILE A 170 4.80 9.43 18.54
CA ILE A 170 3.97 9.67 19.74
C ILE A 170 3.06 10.87 19.44
N PHE A 171 1.82 10.59 19.04
CA PHE A 171 0.80 11.61 18.73
C PHE A 171 0.22 12.24 20.00
N GLN A 172 0.08 11.44 21.06
CA GLN A 172 -0.36 11.94 22.37
C GLN A 172 0.33 11.19 23.50
N GLU A 173 1.01 11.92 24.39
CA GLU A 173 1.41 11.39 25.69
C GLU A 173 0.48 11.89 26.80
N SER A 174 0.09 10.98 27.67
CA SER A 174 -0.60 11.24 28.92
C SER A 174 0.09 10.50 30.06
N LYS A 175 -0.19 10.89 31.32
CA LYS A 175 0.42 10.29 32.52
C LYS A 175 0.39 8.75 32.53
N ASN A 176 -0.67 8.14 31.97
CA ASN A 176 -0.91 6.69 32.03
C ASN A 176 -0.91 6.01 30.64
N ARG A 177 -0.75 6.73 29.52
CA ARG A 177 -0.84 6.17 28.15
C ARG A 177 -0.07 7.00 27.14
N TYR A 178 0.67 6.33 26.25
CA TYR A 178 1.06 6.84 24.93
C TYR A 178 0.02 6.43 23.88
N THR A 179 -0.24 7.30 22.92
CA THR A 179 -0.91 6.96 21.66
C THR A 179 0.12 7.16 20.55
N LEU A 180 0.57 6.07 19.95
CA LEU A 180 1.39 6.11 18.73
C LEU A 180 0.46 6.24 17.52
N MET A 181 0.88 6.95 16.47
CA MET A 181 0.12 7.09 15.24
C MET A 181 1.01 7.11 14.00
N LEU A 182 0.54 6.48 12.93
CA LEU A 182 1.14 6.46 11.59
C LEU A 182 0.01 6.33 10.56
N ASN A 183 -0.02 7.20 9.55
CA ASN A 183 -0.96 7.12 8.42
C ASN A 183 -2.44 6.91 8.85
N GLY A 184 -2.90 7.65 9.86
CA GLY A 184 -4.23 7.53 10.46
C GLY A 184 -4.50 6.29 11.32
N PHE A 185 -3.59 5.30 11.35
CA PHE A 185 -3.66 4.16 12.26
C PHE A 185 -3.00 4.49 13.60
N ALA A 186 -3.68 4.19 14.71
CA ALA A 186 -3.24 4.53 16.05
C ALA A 186 -3.17 3.31 16.98
N VAL A 187 -2.08 3.19 17.74
CA VAL A 187 -1.87 2.16 18.76
C VAL A 187 -1.78 2.80 20.13
N GLY A 188 -2.66 2.37 21.05
CA GLY A 188 -2.62 2.78 22.44
C GLY A 188 -1.67 1.90 23.24
N ILE A 189 -0.67 2.49 23.89
CA ILE A 189 0.23 1.82 24.83
C ILE A 189 -0.05 2.37 26.23
N ARG A 190 -0.59 1.55 27.12
CA ARG A 190 -0.77 1.94 28.53
C ARG A 190 0.56 1.82 29.28
N LYS A 191 0.87 2.79 30.14
CA LYS A 191 2.15 2.93 30.89
C LYS A 191 2.14 2.25 32.27
N ASP A 192 0.97 1.82 32.72
CA ASP A 192 0.75 1.15 34.00
C ASP A 192 -0.10 -0.12 33.88
N PHE A 193 0.10 -1.05 34.81
CA PHE A 193 -0.86 -2.09 35.13
C PHE A 193 -0.89 -2.32 36.65
N ASP A 194 -2.08 -2.26 37.25
CA ASP A 194 -2.30 -2.42 38.70
C ASP A 194 -1.34 -1.56 39.57
N GLY A 195 -1.17 -0.29 39.16
CA GLY A 195 -0.29 0.67 39.83
C GLY A 195 1.22 0.48 39.60
N LYS A 196 1.65 -0.58 38.90
CA LYS A 196 3.05 -0.85 38.54
C LYS A 196 3.35 -0.29 37.15
N LYS A 197 4.55 0.25 36.93
CA LYS A 197 5.01 0.64 35.58
C LYS A 197 5.11 -0.59 34.68
N LYS A 198 4.41 -0.58 33.55
CA LYS A 198 4.40 -1.61 32.50
C LYS A 198 3.92 -0.92 31.23
N ASN A 199 4.70 -0.92 30.16
CA ASN A 199 4.20 -0.47 28.85
C ASN A 199 3.52 -1.66 28.16
N TRP A 200 2.28 -1.53 27.70
CA TRP A 200 1.60 -2.63 27.01
C TRP A 200 0.52 -2.18 26.03
N VAL A 201 0.37 -2.93 24.93
CA VAL A 201 -0.60 -2.65 23.87
C VAL A 201 -2.03 -2.85 24.39
N VAL A 202 -2.81 -1.77 24.41
CA VAL A 202 -4.15 -1.72 25.02
C VAL A 202 -5.28 -1.74 24.00
N THR A 203 -5.06 -1.15 22.82
CA THR A 203 -5.96 -1.20 21.65
C THR A 203 -5.22 -0.71 20.40
N ALA A 204 -5.80 -0.97 19.22
CA ALA A 204 -5.38 -0.43 17.93
C ALA A 204 -6.63 -0.01 17.12
N VAL A 205 -6.55 1.10 16.40
CA VAL A 205 -7.68 1.77 15.74
C VAL A 205 -7.23 2.33 14.39
N ASP A 206 -8.08 2.21 13.37
CA ASP A 206 -7.96 2.95 12.11
C ASP A 206 -8.82 4.22 12.19
N PHE A 207 -8.25 5.41 12.03
CA PHE A 207 -9.03 6.66 11.95
C PHE A 207 -9.37 7.08 10.52
N ASN A 208 -8.79 6.45 9.49
CA ASN A 208 -9.08 6.76 8.08
C ASN A 208 -10.51 6.33 7.67
N ARG A 209 -11.07 5.28 8.28
CA ARG A 209 -12.47 4.90 8.11
C ARG A 209 -13.40 5.81 8.90
N THR A 210 -14.39 6.40 8.23
CA THR A 210 -15.36 7.30 8.86
C THR A 210 -16.29 6.55 9.82
N GLN A 211 -16.91 7.26 10.77
CA GLN A 211 -17.84 6.64 11.74
C GLN A 211 -19.09 6.04 11.07
N GLU A 212 -19.47 6.52 9.88
CA GLU A 212 -20.61 6.00 9.12
C GLU A 212 -20.29 4.67 8.41
N GLU A 213 -19.03 4.47 8.01
CA GLU A 213 -18.55 3.21 7.41
C GLU A 213 -18.39 2.07 8.43
N LYS A 214 -18.15 2.39 9.72
CA LYS A 214 -17.87 1.43 10.79
C LYS A 214 -19.06 0.59 11.29
N GLY A 215 -20.26 0.85 10.77
CA GLY A 215 -21.40 -0.08 10.77
C GLY A 215 -21.76 -0.78 12.10
N ILE A 216 -22.46 -0.07 12.99
CA ILE A 216 -23.15 -0.49 14.26
C ILE A 216 -22.48 0.02 15.55
N ALA A 217 -23.32 0.56 16.45
CA ALA A 217 -22.92 1.34 17.61
C ALA A 217 -22.55 0.52 18.87
N THR A 218 -21.68 1.11 19.70
CA THR A 218 -21.78 1.06 21.18
C THR A 218 -21.27 2.38 21.77
N ASN A 219 -21.82 2.78 22.91
CA ASN A 219 -21.65 4.12 23.49
C ASN A 219 -20.19 4.51 23.80
N PRO A 220 -19.81 5.80 23.68
CA PRO A 220 -18.68 6.32 24.42
C PRO A 220 -18.98 6.23 25.93
N THR A 221 -18.07 5.62 26.69
CA THR A 221 -18.16 5.63 28.16
C THR A 221 -17.58 6.95 28.67
N SER A 222 -18.42 7.97 28.81
CA SER A 222 -18.05 9.27 29.34
C SER A 222 -17.64 9.20 30.82
N THR A 223 -16.52 9.83 31.17
CA THR A 223 -16.14 10.08 32.57
C THR A 223 -15.69 11.53 32.77
N SER A 224 -16.64 12.45 32.71
CA SER A 224 -16.54 13.76 33.35
C SER A 224 -17.94 14.18 33.82
N HIS A 225 -18.03 14.90 34.94
CA HIS A 225 -19.31 15.25 35.55
C HIS A 225 -20.07 16.29 34.73
N GLY A 226 -21.39 16.14 34.65
CA GLY A 226 -22.27 17.14 34.03
C GLY A 226 -22.73 18.21 35.03
N THR A 227 -23.08 19.38 34.49
CA THR A 227 -23.94 20.36 35.15
C THR A 227 -25.13 20.60 34.23
N LYS A 228 -26.34 20.75 34.80
CA LYS A 228 -27.54 21.08 34.02
C LYS A 228 -27.75 22.59 34.01
N GLU A 229 -28.11 23.12 32.85
CA GLU A 229 -29.07 24.21 32.58
C GLU A 229 -28.88 24.64 31.12
N SER A 230 -29.85 25.18 30.39
CA SER A 230 -31.31 24.99 30.35
C SER A 230 -31.76 25.61 29.01
N GLU A 231 -32.90 25.22 28.44
CA GLU A 231 -33.31 25.72 27.12
C GLU A 231 -33.62 27.23 27.13
N SER A 232 -33.14 27.95 26.10
CA SER A 232 -33.77 29.18 25.61
C SER A 232 -33.38 29.45 24.15
N THR A 233 -34.37 29.88 23.36
CA THR A 233 -34.26 30.10 21.91
C THR A 233 -34.14 31.59 21.59
N ALA A 234 -33.23 31.98 20.68
CA ALA A 234 -33.45 33.07 19.71
C ALA A 234 -32.30 33.28 18.69
N ALA A 235 -32.69 33.27 17.42
CA ALA A 235 -32.28 34.13 16.30
C ALA A 235 -30.96 34.96 16.31
N LEU A 236 -30.18 34.74 15.23
CA LEU A 236 -29.64 35.71 14.25
C LEU A 236 -28.58 36.75 14.66
N ASN A 237 -27.60 36.92 13.76
CA ASN A 237 -26.69 38.07 13.71
C ASN A 237 -27.42 39.40 13.47
N ASP A 238 -26.96 40.46 14.13
CA ASP A 238 -26.76 41.77 13.50
C ASP A 238 -25.47 42.41 14.06
N SER A 239 -24.85 43.31 13.31
CA SER A 239 -23.54 43.91 13.64
C SER A 239 -23.64 45.41 13.91
N GLN A 240 -23.67 45.79 15.19
CA GLN A 240 -23.27 47.15 15.61
C GLN A 240 -22.40 47.09 16.87
N GLY A 241 -21.22 47.70 16.79
CA GLY A 241 -20.24 47.70 17.87
C GLY A 241 -20.48 48.81 18.90
N LYS A 242 -20.13 48.52 20.16
CA LYS A 242 -19.89 49.53 21.19
C LYS A 242 -18.79 49.03 22.12
N GLY A 243 -17.64 49.72 22.11
CA GLY A 243 -16.42 49.26 22.78
C GLY A 243 -16.29 49.64 24.25
N THR A 244 -15.04 49.63 24.73
CA THR A 244 -14.55 49.66 26.13
C THR A 244 -14.68 48.30 26.85
N SER A 245 -13.63 47.72 27.44
CA SER A 245 -12.26 48.24 27.71
C SER A 245 -11.16 47.25 27.31
N ASN A 246 -9.98 47.79 26.97
CA ASN A 246 -8.76 47.02 26.69
C ASN A 246 -8.19 46.37 27.96
N GLU A 247 -7.41 45.29 27.79
CA GLU A 247 -6.07 45.21 28.37
C GLU A 247 -5.14 44.33 27.50
N SER A 248 -3.86 44.73 27.39
CA SER A 248 -2.72 43.92 26.92
C SER A 248 -2.78 43.29 25.50
N ASN A 249 -2.44 44.13 24.51
CA ASN A 249 -1.96 43.70 23.19
C ASN A 249 -0.74 42.75 23.31
N LYS A 250 -0.78 41.57 22.67
CA LYS A 250 0.41 40.79 22.32
C LYS A 250 0.43 40.52 20.82
N GLN A 251 0.93 41.51 20.08
CA GLN A 251 1.25 41.41 18.67
C GLN A 251 2.45 40.46 18.51
N GLU A 252 2.20 39.17 18.35
CA GLU A 252 3.22 38.25 17.85
C GLU A 252 3.38 38.40 16.33
N ASN A 253 4.61 38.18 15.88
CA ASN A 253 5.03 38.40 14.51
C ASN A 253 4.28 37.44 13.57
N SER A 254 3.46 37.97 12.67
CA SER A 254 2.87 37.18 11.59
C SER A 254 3.98 36.82 10.60
N GLU A 255 4.52 35.61 10.74
CA GLU A 255 5.52 35.08 9.80
C GLU A 255 4.94 35.04 8.38
N LYS A 256 5.79 35.36 7.40
CA LYS A 256 5.36 35.60 6.02
C LYS A 256 5.17 34.27 5.31
N ILE A 257 3.98 33.69 5.43
CA ILE A 257 3.65 32.42 4.77
C ILE A 257 3.87 32.57 3.26
N THR A 258 4.67 31.68 2.70
CA THR A 258 5.05 31.65 1.28
C THR A 258 4.78 30.24 0.77
N LEU A 259 4.21 30.14 -0.42
CA LEU A 259 3.76 28.89 -1.05
C LEU A 259 4.87 28.21 -1.88
N GLU A 260 4.62 26.98 -2.31
CA GLU A 260 5.50 26.14 -3.13
C GLU A 260 5.89 26.81 -4.47
N ASP A 261 5.01 27.68 -5.01
CA ASP A 261 5.26 28.47 -6.22
C ASP A 261 5.95 29.82 -5.96
N GLY A 262 6.36 30.09 -4.71
CA GLY A 262 6.96 31.36 -4.28
C GLY A 262 5.94 32.48 -4.01
N THR A 263 4.63 32.24 -4.16
CA THR A 263 3.60 33.25 -3.89
C THR A 263 3.52 33.54 -2.39
N GLU A 264 3.63 34.81 -2.04
CA GLU A 264 3.45 35.31 -0.68
C GLU A 264 1.96 35.38 -0.34
N VAL A 265 1.53 34.76 0.76
CA VAL A 265 0.12 34.72 1.15
C VAL A 265 -0.36 36.12 1.55
N PRO A 266 -1.34 36.73 0.85
CA PRO A 266 -1.86 38.03 1.21
C PRO A 266 -2.71 37.92 2.48
N MET A 267 -2.46 38.79 3.46
CA MET A 267 -3.15 38.79 4.76
C MET A 267 -4.00 40.06 4.91
N LYS A 268 -5.16 39.92 5.55
CA LYS A 268 -6.09 41.02 5.86
C LYS A 268 -5.73 41.68 7.19
N GLU A 269 -6.32 42.85 7.43
CA GLU A 269 -6.18 43.61 8.70
C GLU A 269 -6.67 42.83 9.94
N ASP A 270 -7.49 41.79 9.77
CA ASP A 270 -7.97 40.91 10.84
C ASP A 270 -7.05 39.68 11.09
N GLY A 271 -5.95 39.55 10.35
CA GLY A 271 -5.00 38.44 10.42
C GLY A 271 -5.39 37.20 9.62
N ASN A 272 -6.50 37.20 8.88
CA ASN A 272 -6.89 36.08 8.02
C ASN A 272 -6.29 36.19 6.60
N PRO A 273 -5.97 35.07 5.93
CA PRO A 273 -5.60 35.08 4.51
C PRO A 273 -6.68 35.66 3.60
N ASP A 274 -6.26 36.37 2.55
CA ASP A 274 -7.16 36.83 1.50
C ASP A 274 -7.31 35.83 0.36
N PHE A 275 -8.12 34.81 0.62
CA PHE A 275 -8.57 33.82 -0.36
C PHE A 275 -9.22 34.42 -1.63
N SER A 276 -9.55 35.73 -1.67
CA SER A 276 -10.01 36.38 -2.92
C SER A 276 -8.88 36.73 -3.90
N GLN A 277 -7.62 36.68 -3.43
CA GLN A 277 -6.41 36.92 -4.22
C GLN A 277 -5.63 35.62 -4.52
N LEU A 278 -6.04 34.48 -3.94
CA LEU A 278 -5.42 33.18 -4.14
C LEU A 278 -6.22 32.32 -5.13
N THR A 279 -5.53 31.47 -5.90
CA THR A 279 -6.20 30.42 -6.67
C THR A 279 -6.74 29.30 -5.77
N ALA A 280 -7.63 28.45 -6.31
CA ALA A 280 -8.12 27.27 -5.59
C ALA A 280 -7.00 26.29 -5.22
N LYS A 281 -5.95 26.17 -6.05
CA LYS A 281 -4.76 25.34 -5.77
C LYS A 281 -3.94 25.90 -4.61
N GLN A 282 -3.53 27.16 -4.69
CA GLN A 282 -2.80 27.87 -3.62
C GLN A 282 -3.58 27.89 -2.30
N THR A 283 -4.91 28.02 -2.37
CA THR A 283 -5.78 27.91 -1.19
C THR A 283 -5.78 26.51 -0.60
N ALA A 284 -5.85 25.46 -1.43
CA ALA A 284 -5.81 24.06 -0.99
C ALA A 284 -4.44 23.66 -0.40
N GLU A 285 -3.35 24.16 -0.99
CA GLU A 285 -1.98 24.04 -0.49
C GLU A 285 -1.82 24.75 0.87
N LEU A 286 -2.36 25.97 1.00
CA LEU A 286 -2.39 26.69 2.28
C LEU A 286 -3.19 25.93 3.35
N TYR A 287 -4.31 25.29 3.00
CA TYR A 287 -5.02 24.43 3.94
C TYR A 287 -4.20 23.20 4.35
N ASP A 288 -3.58 22.50 3.40
CA ASP A 288 -2.74 21.33 3.67
C ASP A 288 -1.52 21.66 4.54
N THR A 289 -0.79 22.73 4.22
CA THR A 289 0.44 23.12 4.94
C THR A 289 0.16 23.65 6.35
N GLN A 290 -0.95 24.36 6.56
CA GLN A 290 -1.26 24.97 7.86
C GLN A 290 -2.11 24.09 8.79
N PHE A 291 -2.90 23.15 8.24
CA PHE A 291 -3.82 22.30 9.03
C PHE A 291 -3.56 20.79 8.90
N GLY A 292 -2.81 20.34 7.88
CA GLY A 292 -2.43 18.93 7.71
C GLY A 292 -3.61 17.98 7.74
N GLU A 293 -3.61 17.05 8.71
CA GLU A 293 -4.65 16.04 8.90
C GLU A 293 -6.07 16.64 9.09
N ASP A 294 -6.21 17.87 9.62
CA ASP A 294 -7.51 18.53 9.80
C ASP A 294 -8.04 19.22 8.51
N ALA A 295 -7.21 19.39 7.48
CA ALA A 295 -7.51 20.20 6.31
C ALA A 295 -8.72 19.68 5.51
N GLU A 296 -8.82 18.36 5.28
CA GLU A 296 -9.93 17.74 4.56
C GLU A 296 -11.27 18.02 5.25
N GLN A 297 -11.32 17.86 6.57
CA GLN A 297 -12.54 18.09 7.35
C GLN A 297 -12.94 19.55 7.32
N ILE A 298 -12.00 20.49 7.43
CA ILE A 298 -12.25 21.94 7.36
C ILE A 298 -12.82 22.35 5.99
N ILE A 299 -12.23 21.85 4.90
CA ILE A 299 -12.66 22.12 3.53
C ILE A 299 -14.05 21.51 3.25
N SER A 300 -14.26 20.25 3.64
CA SER A 300 -15.55 19.56 3.52
C SER A 300 -16.66 20.29 4.30
N ASP A 301 -16.36 20.78 5.50
CA ASP A 301 -17.25 21.62 6.29
C ASP A 301 -17.62 22.93 5.56
N ASN A 302 -16.67 23.55 4.88
CA ASN A 302 -16.88 24.79 4.11
C ASN A 302 -17.79 24.54 2.90
N VAL A 303 -17.57 23.47 2.13
CA VAL A 303 -18.46 23.03 1.05
C VAL A 303 -19.87 22.79 1.59
N SER A 304 -20.00 22.09 2.72
CA SER A 304 -21.27 21.81 3.40
C SER A 304 -22.01 23.09 3.85
N LYS A 305 -21.28 24.06 4.42
CA LYS A 305 -21.81 25.37 4.87
C LYS A 305 -22.27 26.21 3.67
N SER A 306 -21.44 26.30 2.63
CA SER A 306 -21.75 27.05 1.41
C SER A 306 -22.92 26.44 0.63
N LYS A 307 -23.02 25.11 0.57
CA LYS A 307 -24.18 24.42 -0.02
C LYS A 307 -25.49 24.75 0.71
N LYS A 308 -25.47 24.70 2.06
CA LYS A 308 -26.62 25.11 2.89
C LYS A 308 -26.99 26.58 2.67
N ALA A 309 -26.03 27.47 2.45
CA ALA A 309 -26.29 28.87 2.13
C ALA A 309 -26.98 29.04 0.77
N LEU A 310 -26.50 28.34 -0.28
CA LEU A 310 -27.12 28.29 -1.60
C LEU A 310 -28.56 27.74 -1.54
N ASP A 311 -28.78 26.63 -0.84
CA ASP A 311 -30.13 26.04 -0.71
C ASP A 311 -31.08 26.95 0.08
N ASN A 312 -30.58 27.68 1.09
CA ASN A 312 -31.35 28.70 1.79
C ASN A 312 -31.69 29.91 0.90
N ALA A 313 -30.78 30.36 0.03
CA ALA A 313 -31.04 31.42 -0.95
C ALA A 313 -32.08 30.99 -1.99
N ALA A 314 -31.95 29.77 -2.53
CA ALA A 314 -32.90 29.17 -3.46
C ALA A 314 -34.31 29.04 -2.85
N ASN A 315 -34.41 28.72 -1.56
CA ASN A 315 -35.67 28.58 -0.84
C ASN A 315 -36.31 29.91 -0.36
N ARG A 316 -35.65 31.07 -0.55
CA ARG A 316 -36.29 32.38 -0.26
C ARG A 316 -37.59 32.54 -1.04
N LYS A 317 -38.63 33.08 -0.42
CA LYS A 317 -39.89 33.44 -1.09
C LYS A 317 -39.80 34.87 -1.60
N VAL A 318 -40.40 35.13 -2.76
CA VAL A 318 -40.66 36.50 -3.22
C VAL A 318 -41.75 37.10 -2.33
N THR A 319 -41.53 38.35 -1.90
CA THR A 319 -42.35 39.07 -0.93
C THR A 319 -42.66 40.48 -1.44
N GLY A 320 -43.79 41.04 -1.02
CA GLY A 320 -44.20 42.39 -1.42
C GLY A 320 -45.71 42.52 -1.58
N SER A 321 -46.24 43.68 -1.23
CA SER A 321 -47.64 44.07 -1.39
C SER A 321 -47.93 44.67 -2.76
N SER A 322 -46.97 45.38 -3.35
CA SER A 322 -47.03 45.90 -4.72
C SER A 322 -46.17 45.11 -5.71
N PHE A 323 -46.46 45.26 -7.01
CA PHE A 323 -45.65 44.70 -8.10
C PHE A 323 -44.18 45.17 -8.06
N ALA A 324 -43.93 46.41 -7.63
CA ALA A 324 -42.58 46.96 -7.52
C ALA A 324 -41.78 46.27 -6.38
N GLU A 325 -42.41 46.08 -5.22
CA GLU A 325 -41.81 45.32 -4.11
C GLU A 325 -41.54 43.86 -4.50
N GLN A 326 -42.50 43.20 -5.16
CA GLN A 326 -42.36 41.81 -5.60
C GLN A 326 -41.24 41.65 -6.64
N LYS A 327 -41.10 42.60 -7.57
CA LYS A 327 -39.97 42.61 -8.50
C LYS A 327 -38.65 42.77 -7.75
N ALA A 328 -38.52 43.80 -6.90
CA ALA A 328 -37.29 44.04 -6.14
C ALA A 328 -36.92 42.86 -5.22
N SER A 329 -37.91 42.19 -4.62
CA SER A 329 -37.72 41.00 -3.80
C SER A 329 -37.26 39.78 -4.62
N LYS A 330 -37.76 39.62 -5.87
CA LYS A 330 -37.22 38.63 -6.81
C LYS A 330 -35.79 38.97 -7.22
N ASP A 331 -35.51 40.21 -7.63
CA ASP A 331 -34.19 40.63 -8.08
C ASP A 331 -33.15 40.47 -6.95
N ALA A 332 -33.53 40.76 -5.69
CA ALA A 332 -32.72 40.52 -4.49
C ALA A 332 -32.57 39.03 -4.12
N LYS A 333 -33.57 38.19 -4.41
CA LYS A 333 -33.45 36.72 -4.28
C LYS A 333 -32.44 36.18 -5.29
N ASP A 334 -32.58 36.55 -6.56
CA ASP A 334 -31.74 36.02 -7.64
C ASP A 334 -30.27 36.44 -7.44
N LYS A 335 -30.03 37.69 -7.02
CA LYS A 335 -28.70 38.14 -6.59
C LYS A 335 -28.14 37.28 -5.44
N ALA A 336 -28.93 37.02 -4.40
CA ALA A 336 -28.50 36.19 -3.28
C ALA A 336 -28.27 34.72 -3.64
N ILE A 337 -28.90 34.20 -4.70
CA ILE A 337 -28.60 32.88 -5.27
C ILE A 337 -27.24 32.93 -5.98
N ALA A 338 -26.99 33.93 -6.82
CA ALA A 338 -25.72 34.09 -7.52
C ALA A 338 -24.52 34.19 -6.54
N GLU A 339 -24.62 35.07 -5.54
CA GLU A 339 -23.58 35.25 -4.49
C GLU A 339 -23.35 33.99 -3.63
N ALA A 340 -24.34 33.11 -3.51
CA ALA A 340 -24.22 31.85 -2.77
C ALA A 340 -23.73 30.70 -3.65
N GLN A 341 -24.07 30.71 -4.94
CA GLN A 341 -23.59 29.78 -5.95
C GLN A 341 -22.08 29.98 -6.16
N GLU A 342 -21.62 31.21 -6.37
CA GLU A 342 -20.21 31.59 -6.51
C GLU A 342 -19.36 31.09 -5.32
N LYS A 343 -19.87 31.25 -4.09
CA LYS A 343 -19.20 30.76 -2.87
C LYS A 343 -19.18 29.24 -2.77
N TYR A 344 -20.26 28.57 -3.20
CA TYR A 344 -20.29 27.10 -3.25
C TYR A 344 -19.33 26.54 -4.30
N ASP A 345 -19.28 27.13 -5.48
CA ASP A 345 -18.40 26.70 -6.57
C ASP A 345 -16.92 27.00 -6.23
N SER A 346 -16.62 28.13 -5.59
CA SER A 346 -15.31 28.44 -5.03
C SER A 346 -14.88 27.43 -3.95
N ALA A 347 -15.74 27.14 -2.96
CA ALA A 347 -15.46 26.15 -1.93
C ALA A 347 -15.28 24.73 -2.52
N LYS A 348 -16.07 24.37 -3.54
CA LYS A 348 -15.93 23.10 -4.26
C LYS A 348 -14.61 23.04 -5.04
N ALA A 349 -14.22 24.11 -5.72
CA ALA A 349 -12.95 24.16 -6.46
C ALA A 349 -11.74 23.99 -5.54
N VAL A 350 -11.78 24.53 -4.32
CA VAL A 350 -10.75 24.28 -3.28
C VAL A 350 -10.76 22.81 -2.84
N ALA A 351 -11.93 22.19 -2.66
CA ALA A 351 -12.03 20.78 -2.31
C ALA A 351 -11.52 19.85 -3.42
N ASP A 352 -11.89 20.12 -4.68
CA ASP A 352 -11.39 19.40 -5.83
C ASP A 352 -9.86 19.54 -5.93
N ALA A 353 -9.33 20.76 -5.78
CA ALA A 353 -7.88 21.01 -5.84
C ALA A 353 -7.09 20.37 -4.68
N TYR A 354 -7.66 20.33 -3.47
CA TYR A 354 -7.07 19.61 -2.33
C TYR A 354 -7.00 18.12 -2.59
N ASN A 355 -8.09 17.53 -3.10
CA ASN A 355 -8.14 16.10 -3.43
C ASN A 355 -7.13 15.74 -4.52
N GLU A 356 -6.99 16.56 -5.58
CA GLU A 356 -5.95 16.36 -6.60
C GLU A 356 -4.53 16.51 -6.02
N ARG A 357 -4.29 17.38 -5.02
CA ARG A 357 -2.97 17.49 -4.37
C ARG A 357 -2.67 16.34 -3.41
N GLN A 358 -3.66 15.77 -2.72
CA GLN A 358 -3.46 14.52 -1.97
C GLN A 358 -3.26 13.32 -2.90
N LEU A 359 -3.97 13.28 -4.03
CA LEU A 359 -3.78 12.28 -5.08
C LEU A 359 -2.35 12.36 -5.63
N ALA A 360 -1.85 13.55 -5.96
CA ALA A 360 -0.46 13.74 -6.40
C ALA A 360 0.58 13.30 -5.36
N LYS A 361 0.32 13.49 -4.05
CA LYS A 361 1.19 12.97 -2.98
C LYS A 361 1.22 11.44 -2.91
N GLU A 362 0.06 10.77 -3.01
CA GLU A 362 0.04 9.31 -3.13
C GLU A 362 0.74 8.86 -4.43
N GLU A 363 0.54 9.59 -5.53
CA GLU A 363 1.13 9.28 -6.84
C GLU A 363 2.63 9.59 -6.99
N ASP A 364 3.27 10.25 -6.03
CA ASP A 364 4.73 10.47 -6.04
C ASP A 364 5.53 9.20 -5.68
N THR A 365 4.90 8.23 -4.99
CA THR A 365 5.52 6.99 -4.51
C THR A 365 5.01 5.74 -5.24
N PRO A 366 5.87 4.73 -5.52
CA PRO A 366 5.42 3.46 -6.11
C PRO A 366 4.34 2.76 -5.27
N GLU A 367 4.49 2.75 -3.95
CA GLU A 367 3.54 2.13 -3.02
C GLU A 367 2.19 2.85 -3.01
N GLY A 368 2.18 4.19 -3.11
CA GLY A 368 0.96 4.98 -3.22
C GLY A 368 0.27 4.81 -4.57
N ARG A 369 1.01 4.84 -5.68
CA ARG A 369 0.51 4.52 -7.04
C ARG A 369 -0.14 3.13 -7.07
N GLN A 370 0.51 2.10 -6.52
CA GLN A 370 -0.06 0.76 -6.41
C GLN A 370 -1.33 0.73 -5.52
N ASN A 371 -1.31 1.40 -4.36
CA ASN A 371 -2.47 1.45 -3.47
C ASN A 371 -3.68 2.15 -4.12
N LEU A 372 -3.45 3.21 -4.90
CA LEU A 372 -4.48 3.88 -5.72
C LEU A 372 -5.06 2.93 -6.77
N ILE A 373 -4.22 2.21 -7.51
CA ILE A 373 -4.65 1.22 -8.51
C ILE A 373 -5.49 0.12 -7.84
N ASP A 374 -5.11 -0.37 -6.65
CA ASP A 374 -5.90 -1.37 -5.93
C ASP A 374 -7.16 -0.78 -5.28
N LYS A 375 -7.15 0.48 -4.79
CA LYS A 375 -8.35 1.23 -4.37
C LYS A 375 -9.34 1.29 -5.55
N ALA A 376 -8.85 1.62 -6.74
CA ALA A 376 -9.63 1.66 -7.98
C ALA A 376 -10.15 0.28 -8.40
N ARG A 377 -9.32 -0.77 -8.42
CA ARG A 377 -9.74 -2.15 -8.73
C ARG A 377 -10.83 -2.65 -7.76
N ARG A 378 -10.70 -2.34 -6.47
CA ARG A 378 -11.73 -2.63 -5.44
C ARG A 378 -13.02 -1.84 -5.70
N LYS A 379 -12.93 -0.56 -6.07
CA LYS A 379 -14.07 0.30 -6.44
C LYS A 379 -14.80 -0.21 -7.69
N PHE A 380 -14.05 -0.54 -8.76
CA PHE A 380 -14.55 -1.15 -9.99
C PHE A 380 -15.30 -2.45 -9.71
N ASN A 381 -14.68 -3.41 -8.99
CA ASN A 381 -15.30 -4.70 -8.72
C ASN A 381 -16.60 -4.59 -7.90
N ARG A 382 -16.71 -3.60 -6.99
CA ARG A 382 -17.98 -3.28 -6.31
C ARG A 382 -19.03 -2.78 -7.32
N MET A 383 -18.69 -1.79 -8.14
CA MET A 383 -19.63 -1.12 -9.05
C MET A 383 -20.00 -1.95 -10.29
N LYS A 384 -19.12 -2.84 -10.77
CA LYS A 384 -19.39 -3.76 -11.90
C LYS A 384 -20.70 -4.53 -11.75
N SER A 385 -21.08 -4.86 -10.51
CA SER A 385 -22.33 -5.55 -10.17
C SER A 385 -23.60 -4.75 -10.45
N SER A 386 -23.57 -3.40 -10.46
CA SER A 386 -24.75 -2.57 -10.72
C SER A 386 -24.99 -2.30 -12.21
N VAL A 387 -23.98 -2.51 -13.07
CA VAL A 387 -23.98 -2.14 -14.50
C VAL A 387 -24.58 -3.22 -15.42
N LYS A 388 -24.94 -4.41 -14.88
CA LYS A 388 -25.75 -5.47 -15.52
C LYS A 388 -25.35 -5.83 -16.96
N ASP A 389 -24.32 -6.66 -17.10
CA ASP A 389 -23.95 -7.43 -18.31
C ASP A 389 -23.75 -6.65 -19.63
N ASN A 390 -23.88 -5.32 -19.62
CA ASN A 390 -23.53 -4.46 -20.74
C ASN A 390 -21.99 -4.31 -20.80
N ALA A 391 -21.35 -5.06 -21.70
CA ALA A 391 -19.90 -5.05 -21.88
C ALA A 391 -19.32 -3.64 -22.14
N GLN A 392 -20.01 -2.78 -22.91
CA GLN A 392 -19.56 -1.41 -23.17
C GLN A 392 -19.62 -0.54 -21.92
N ALA A 393 -20.70 -0.63 -21.14
CA ALA A 393 -20.81 0.13 -19.89
C ALA A 393 -19.87 -0.40 -18.80
N VAL A 394 -19.55 -1.69 -18.79
CA VAL A 394 -18.53 -2.28 -17.90
C VAL A 394 -17.11 -1.85 -18.33
N ALA A 395 -16.84 -1.73 -19.63
CA ALA A 395 -15.57 -1.18 -20.13
C ALA A 395 -15.42 0.30 -19.80
N GLN A 396 -16.47 1.12 -20.01
CA GLN A 396 -16.46 2.53 -19.60
C GLN A 396 -16.24 2.68 -18.09
N LEU A 397 -16.95 1.89 -17.28
CA LEU A 397 -16.76 1.88 -15.82
C LEU A 397 -15.31 1.52 -15.42
N TYR A 398 -14.65 0.62 -16.16
CA TYR A 398 -13.25 0.29 -15.92
C TYR A 398 -12.33 1.48 -16.25
N ASN A 399 -12.54 2.11 -17.41
CA ASN A 399 -11.79 3.27 -17.86
C ASN A 399 -11.94 4.46 -16.89
N ASP A 400 -13.17 4.75 -16.46
CA ASP A 400 -13.53 5.83 -15.52
C ASP A 400 -12.99 5.61 -14.07
N THR A 401 -12.42 4.44 -13.76
CA THR A 401 -12.02 4.10 -12.38
C THR A 401 -10.59 3.61 -12.24
N VAL A 402 -10.22 2.55 -12.97
CA VAL A 402 -8.86 1.99 -13.00
C VAL A 402 -8.08 2.60 -14.16
N GLY A 403 -8.74 2.78 -15.31
CA GLY A 403 -8.07 3.19 -16.53
C GLY A 403 -7.49 4.60 -16.47
N SER A 404 -8.11 5.54 -15.76
CA SER A 404 -7.59 6.89 -15.57
C SER A 404 -6.22 6.94 -14.87
N LEU A 405 -6.00 6.11 -13.85
CA LEU A 405 -4.70 5.99 -13.16
C LEU A 405 -3.64 5.36 -14.09
N LEU A 406 -4.03 4.35 -14.87
CA LEU A 406 -3.15 3.69 -15.82
C LEU A 406 -2.80 4.59 -17.02
N HIS A 407 -3.73 5.43 -17.49
CA HIS A 407 -3.42 6.46 -18.50
C HIS A 407 -2.41 7.47 -17.96
N ARG A 408 -2.53 7.88 -16.69
CA ARG A 408 -1.55 8.77 -16.06
C ARG A 408 -0.15 8.15 -15.94
N LEU A 409 -0.05 6.83 -15.66
CA LEU A 409 1.21 6.09 -15.76
C LEU A 409 1.77 6.06 -17.20
N TYR A 410 0.91 5.85 -18.20
CA TYR A 410 1.29 5.90 -19.61
C TYR A 410 1.78 7.30 -20.02
N ASP A 411 1.04 8.35 -19.69
CA ASP A 411 1.37 9.75 -20.01
C ASP A 411 2.75 10.17 -19.45
N GLY A 412 3.17 9.60 -18.30
CA GLY A 412 4.48 9.85 -17.69
C GLY A 412 5.63 8.96 -18.20
N THR A 413 5.35 7.80 -18.79
CA THR A 413 6.39 6.77 -19.09
C THR A 413 6.47 6.32 -20.55
N GLY A 414 5.41 6.53 -21.33
CA GLY A 414 5.23 5.93 -22.65
C GLY A 414 4.93 4.42 -22.64
N ILE A 415 4.87 3.77 -21.46
CA ILE A 415 4.58 2.32 -21.34
C ILE A 415 3.06 2.14 -21.29
N ASP A 416 2.47 1.69 -22.39
CA ASP A 416 1.04 1.45 -22.48
C ASP A 416 0.67 0.18 -21.69
N VAL A 417 0.18 0.40 -20.47
CA VAL A 417 -0.31 -0.64 -19.56
C VAL A 417 -1.52 -1.41 -20.10
N PHE A 418 -2.14 -0.96 -21.19
CA PHE A 418 -3.27 -1.60 -21.88
C PHE A 418 -2.90 -2.27 -23.21
N ASP A 419 -1.70 -2.05 -23.77
CA ASP A 419 -1.30 -2.59 -25.07
C ASP A 419 -1.30 -4.13 -25.05
N ASP A 420 -2.24 -4.78 -25.74
CA ASP A 420 -2.35 -6.24 -25.74
C ASP A 420 -1.12 -6.94 -26.41
N THR A 421 -0.13 -6.23 -26.97
CA THR A 421 1.14 -6.83 -27.42
C THR A 421 2.04 -7.23 -26.26
N ALA A 422 2.49 -8.49 -26.26
CA ALA A 422 3.39 -9.01 -25.24
C ALA A 422 4.85 -8.69 -25.56
N ASN A 423 5.55 -8.05 -24.62
CA ASN A 423 6.97 -7.68 -24.77
C ASN A 423 7.94 -8.59 -23.99
N THR A 424 7.42 -9.58 -23.29
CA THR A 424 8.17 -10.60 -22.53
C THR A 424 7.59 -11.99 -22.77
N VAL A 425 8.36 -13.05 -22.50
CA VAL A 425 7.87 -14.45 -22.63
C VAL A 425 6.73 -14.69 -21.66
N GLU A 426 6.82 -14.09 -20.47
CA GLU A 426 5.87 -14.18 -19.37
C GLU A 426 4.54 -13.51 -19.74
N GLU A 427 4.56 -12.32 -20.36
CA GLU A 427 3.36 -11.68 -20.92
C GLU A 427 2.76 -12.48 -22.07
N TYR A 428 3.59 -13.04 -22.95
CA TYR A 428 3.14 -13.80 -24.12
C TYR A 428 2.47 -15.11 -23.71
N VAL A 429 3.10 -15.86 -22.80
CA VAL A 429 2.48 -17.06 -22.22
C VAL A 429 1.23 -16.67 -21.43
N SER A 430 1.28 -15.66 -20.55
CA SER A 430 0.13 -15.26 -19.72
C SER A 430 -1.10 -14.87 -20.54
N SER A 431 -0.91 -14.21 -21.68
CA SER A 431 -2.01 -13.80 -22.57
C SER A 431 -2.64 -14.99 -23.34
N HIS A 432 -1.85 -16.03 -23.63
CA HIS A 432 -2.30 -17.17 -24.43
C HIS A 432 -2.70 -18.42 -23.61
N ILE A 433 -2.26 -18.54 -22.34
CA ILE A 433 -2.57 -19.65 -21.41
C ILE A 433 -3.98 -19.52 -20.81
N ALA A 434 -5.00 -19.62 -21.67
CA ALA A 434 -6.41 -19.45 -21.28
C ALA A 434 -6.82 -20.40 -20.11
N PRO A 435 -7.78 -20.02 -19.24
CA PRO A 435 -8.18 -20.79 -18.04
C PRO A 435 -8.63 -22.24 -18.21
N TYR A 436 -8.82 -22.73 -19.43
CA TYR A 436 -9.20 -24.14 -19.67
C TYR A 436 -8.35 -24.75 -20.78
N SER A 437 -7.08 -24.34 -20.87
CA SER A 437 -6.14 -24.72 -21.92
C SER A 437 -5.37 -26.02 -21.61
N LEU A 438 -5.03 -26.30 -20.35
CA LEU A 438 -4.10 -27.37 -20.00
C LEU A 438 -4.81 -28.70 -19.66
N SER A 439 -4.50 -29.75 -20.40
CA SER A 439 -4.98 -31.12 -20.16
C SER A 439 -4.06 -31.89 -19.21
N TYR A 440 -4.59 -32.98 -18.67
CA TYR A 440 -3.79 -34.05 -18.05
C TYR A 440 -4.03 -35.33 -18.86
N ASP A 441 -3.03 -35.77 -19.61
CA ASP A 441 -3.07 -37.02 -20.38
C ASP A 441 -2.23 -38.12 -19.74
N GLY A 442 -2.81 -39.32 -19.64
CA GLY A 442 -2.09 -40.58 -19.47
C GLY A 442 -1.78 -41.06 -18.04
N THR A 443 -1.38 -42.33 -17.98
CA THR A 443 -0.79 -43.03 -16.84
C THR A 443 0.70 -42.68 -16.68
N GLU A 444 1.39 -43.23 -15.67
CA GLU A 444 2.76 -42.89 -15.23
C GLU A 444 3.92 -42.95 -16.27
N THR A 445 3.63 -43.18 -17.55
CA THR A 445 4.58 -43.15 -18.67
C THR A 445 4.42 -41.96 -19.61
N SER A 446 3.40 -41.11 -19.44
CA SER A 446 3.37 -39.76 -20.00
C SER A 446 4.01 -38.77 -19.03
N LYS A 447 4.57 -37.66 -19.54
CA LYS A 447 4.89 -36.49 -18.72
C LYS A 447 3.58 -35.86 -18.21
N GLY A 448 3.06 -36.37 -17.10
CA GLY A 448 1.88 -35.79 -16.47
C GLY A 448 2.21 -34.48 -15.77
N VAL A 449 1.24 -33.57 -15.65
CA VAL A 449 1.43 -32.22 -15.04
C VAL A 449 2.15 -32.28 -13.67
N LYS A 450 1.90 -33.31 -12.85
CA LYS A 450 2.60 -33.52 -11.57
C LYS A 450 4.12 -33.71 -11.69
N GLN A 451 4.60 -34.30 -12.78
CA GLN A 451 6.04 -34.43 -13.07
C GLN A 451 6.64 -33.11 -13.58
N GLU A 452 5.83 -32.27 -14.23
CA GLU A 452 6.28 -31.03 -14.87
C GLU A 452 6.19 -29.82 -13.93
N THR A 453 5.27 -29.83 -12.95
CA THR A 453 4.98 -28.69 -12.05
C THR A 453 4.99 -29.07 -10.56
N GLY A 454 5.25 -30.33 -10.20
CA GLY A 454 5.20 -30.85 -8.82
C GLY A 454 3.79 -31.04 -8.23
N LEU A 455 2.83 -30.22 -8.65
CA LEU A 455 1.48 -30.11 -8.08
C LEU A 455 0.66 -31.41 -8.15
N SER A 456 -0.22 -31.62 -7.16
CA SER A 456 -1.24 -32.67 -7.27
C SER A 456 -2.36 -32.24 -8.24
N ARG A 457 -3.10 -33.21 -8.80
CA ARG A 457 -4.29 -32.94 -9.63
C ARG A 457 -5.34 -32.08 -8.89
N THR A 458 -5.40 -32.14 -7.57
CA THR A 458 -6.30 -31.30 -6.76
C THR A 458 -5.81 -29.87 -6.64
N ASP A 459 -4.49 -29.65 -6.60
CA ASP A 459 -3.89 -28.32 -6.44
C ASP A 459 -3.78 -27.60 -7.77
N PHE A 460 -3.42 -28.31 -8.84
CA PHE A 460 -3.52 -27.83 -10.22
C PHE A 460 -4.98 -27.54 -10.67
N ALA A 461 -5.98 -28.09 -9.98
CA ALA A 461 -7.37 -27.69 -10.16
C ALA A 461 -7.74 -26.37 -9.45
N LYS A 462 -6.93 -25.89 -8.48
CA LYS A 462 -7.14 -24.62 -7.77
C LYS A 462 -6.59 -23.42 -8.53
N THR A 463 -5.45 -23.58 -9.22
CA THR A 463 -4.90 -22.56 -10.13
C THR A 463 -5.89 -22.24 -11.25
N GLY A 464 -6.75 -23.22 -11.59
CA GLY A 464 -7.87 -22.99 -12.50
C GLY A 464 -7.46 -22.87 -13.96
N PHE A 465 -6.32 -23.46 -14.35
CA PHE A 465 -5.91 -23.68 -15.75
C PHE A 465 -6.39 -25.03 -16.32
N LEU A 466 -6.80 -25.95 -15.43
CA LEU A 466 -7.14 -27.33 -15.77
C LEU A 466 -8.38 -27.41 -16.67
N ALA A 467 -8.16 -27.89 -17.89
CA ALA A 467 -9.19 -28.19 -18.87
C ALA A 467 -10.11 -29.35 -18.43
N LYS A 468 -11.24 -29.49 -19.12
CA LYS A 468 -12.16 -30.64 -18.95
C LYS A 468 -11.51 -31.90 -19.49
N GLU A 469 -11.75 -33.06 -18.84
CA GLU A 469 -11.15 -34.34 -19.27
C GLU A 469 -11.37 -34.63 -20.76
N GLY A 470 -10.30 -35.08 -21.43
CA GLY A 470 -10.28 -35.28 -22.89
C GLY A 470 -10.25 -33.99 -23.72
N LYS A 471 -9.91 -32.84 -23.13
CA LYS A 471 -9.75 -31.53 -23.80
C LYS A 471 -8.55 -30.79 -23.22
N GLY A 472 -7.93 -29.91 -24.02
CA GLY A 472 -6.73 -29.15 -23.66
C GLY A 472 -5.44 -29.66 -24.34
N LYS A 473 -4.30 -29.05 -24.01
CA LYS A 473 -2.94 -29.40 -24.44
C LYS A 473 -2.09 -29.80 -23.22
N THR A 474 -1.09 -30.67 -23.37
CA THR A 474 -0.03 -30.84 -22.37
C THR A 474 0.87 -29.60 -22.31
N ILE A 475 1.70 -29.43 -21.27
CA ILE A 475 2.62 -28.29 -21.16
C ILE A 475 3.64 -28.33 -22.32
N ASP A 476 4.29 -29.47 -22.56
CA ASP A 476 5.15 -29.69 -23.73
C ASP A 476 4.49 -29.26 -25.05
N LYS A 477 3.20 -29.57 -25.25
CA LYS A 477 2.50 -29.19 -26.49
C LYS A 477 2.11 -27.71 -26.51
N LEU A 478 1.67 -27.13 -25.39
CA LEU A 478 1.37 -25.70 -25.34
C LEU A 478 2.63 -24.87 -25.57
N ALA A 479 3.75 -25.25 -24.94
CA ALA A 479 5.04 -24.61 -25.14
C ALA A 479 5.45 -24.63 -26.62
N HIS A 480 5.36 -25.80 -27.27
CA HIS A 480 5.72 -25.91 -28.68
C HIS A 480 4.80 -25.12 -29.61
N ASP A 481 3.47 -25.23 -29.42
CA ASP A 481 2.51 -24.50 -30.25
C ASP A 481 2.71 -22.96 -30.10
N LEU A 482 2.95 -22.46 -28.88
CA LEU A 482 3.26 -21.05 -28.62
C LEU A 482 4.63 -20.63 -29.16
N TRP A 483 5.66 -21.48 -29.07
CA TRP A 483 6.96 -21.19 -29.65
C TRP A 483 6.91 -21.10 -31.19
N GLN A 484 6.05 -21.88 -31.85
CA GLN A 484 5.81 -21.77 -33.29
C GLN A 484 4.98 -20.52 -33.66
N GLU A 485 4.04 -20.11 -32.80
CA GLU A 485 3.14 -18.97 -33.01
C GLU A 485 3.67 -17.64 -32.41
N ARG A 486 4.98 -17.57 -32.07
CA ARG A 486 5.59 -16.44 -31.37
C ARG A 486 5.74 -15.16 -32.23
N PRO A 487 5.54 -13.96 -31.66
CA PRO A 487 5.63 -12.70 -32.39
C PRO A 487 7.08 -12.30 -32.73
N GLU A 488 7.24 -11.33 -33.63
CA GLU A 488 8.56 -10.94 -34.17
C GLU A 488 9.53 -10.39 -33.11
N ASN A 489 9.01 -9.65 -32.11
CA ASN A 489 9.77 -9.14 -30.97
C ASN A 489 10.26 -10.25 -29.99
N LEU A 490 9.83 -11.50 -30.17
CA LEU A 490 10.21 -12.66 -29.37
C LEU A 490 10.85 -13.78 -30.21
N GLN A 491 11.41 -13.49 -31.40
CA GLN A 491 11.99 -14.54 -32.25
C GLN A 491 13.18 -15.30 -31.60
N ASP A 492 13.97 -14.65 -30.75
CA ASP A 492 15.18 -15.25 -30.15
C ASP A 492 14.90 -16.26 -29.02
N ILE A 493 13.68 -16.34 -28.50
CA ILE A 493 13.34 -17.19 -27.35
C ILE A 493 13.29 -18.67 -27.75
N THR A 494 13.62 -19.56 -26.81
CA THR A 494 13.58 -21.01 -27.05
C THR A 494 12.25 -21.64 -26.60
N ASP A 495 11.96 -22.82 -27.14
CA ASP A 495 10.86 -23.70 -26.72
C ASP A 495 10.91 -23.97 -25.20
N GLN A 496 12.11 -24.05 -24.62
CA GLN A 496 12.32 -24.24 -23.18
C GLN A 496 12.00 -22.99 -22.36
N ASP A 497 12.22 -21.78 -22.87
CA ASP A 497 11.89 -20.53 -22.15
C ASP A 497 10.38 -20.35 -22.05
N VAL A 498 9.66 -20.59 -23.16
CA VAL A 498 8.18 -20.65 -23.17
C VAL A 498 7.69 -21.73 -22.20
N ARG A 499 8.35 -22.90 -22.16
CA ARG A 499 8.01 -23.99 -21.24
C ARG A 499 8.26 -23.63 -19.77
N ASN A 500 9.32 -22.88 -19.47
CA ASN A 500 9.62 -22.40 -18.12
C ASN A 500 8.57 -21.39 -17.67
N ALA A 501 8.28 -20.35 -18.47
CA ALA A 501 7.24 -19.37 -18.17
C ALA A 501 5.86 -20.00 -17.95
N ILE A 502 5.47 -21.05 -18.71
CA ILE A 502 4.24 -21.81 -18.42
C ILE A 502 4.27 -22.43 -17.02
N ILE A 503 5.40 -23.04 -16.63
CA ILE A 503 5.55 -23.68 -15.31
C ILE A 503 5.56 -22.64 -14.19
N ASP A 504 6.31 -21.55 -14.35
CA ASP A 504 6.44 -20.49 -13.34
C ASP A 504 5.09 -19.78 -13.10
N ILE A 505 4.30 -19.55 -14.15
CA ILE A 505 2.91 -19.09 -14.03
C ILE A 505 2.06 -20.09 -13.23
N ILE A 506 2.20 -21.39 -13.47
CA ILE A 506 1.44 -22.43 -12.74
C ILE A 506 1.88 -22.54 -11.27
N THR A 507 3.16 -22.37 -10.95
CA THR A 507 3.73 -22.56 -9.61
C THR A 507 3.74 -21.28 -8.76
N SER A 508 3.62 -20.09 -9.37
CA SER A 508 3.50 -18.79 -8.69
C SER A 508 2.37 -18.71 -7.66
N GLY A 509 1.37 -19.59 -7.76
CA GLY A 509 0.14 -19.55 -6.97
C GLY A 509 -0.95 -18.68 -7.59
N GLU A 510 -0.68 -17.99 -8.70
CA GLU A 510 -1.71 -17.25 -9.42
C GLU A 510 -2.82 -18.14 -9.95
N THR A 511 -3.99 -17.53 -10.12
CA THR A 511 -5.11 -18.18 -10.78
C THR A 511 -5.23 -17.72 -12.22
N ALA A 512 -5.78 -18.56 -13.09
CA ALA A 512 -6.03 -18.19 -14.48
C ALA A 512 -7.01 -17.00 -14.63
N PHE A 513 -7.76 -16.65 -13.59
CA PHE A 513 -8.59 -15.45 -13.52
C PHE A 513 -7.82 -14.21 -13.02
N GLY A 514 -6.71 -14.41 -12.30
CA GLY A 514 -5.78 -13.37 -11.85
C GLY A 514 -4.79 -12.93 -12.92
N LEU A 515 -4.46 -13.79 -13.90
CA LEU A 515 -3.48 -13.48 -14.96
C LEU A 515 -3.69 -12.15 -15.71
N ARG A 516 -4.95 -11.71 -15.89
CA ARG A 516 -5.22 -10.41 -16.53
C ARG A 516 -4.70 -9.23 -15.69
N ASN A 517 -4.74 -9.36 -14.36
CA ASN A 517 -4.10 -8.41 -13.46
C ASN A 517 -2.58 -8.62 -13.46
N TYR A 518 -2.09 -9.86 -13.41
CA TYR A 518 -0.66 -10.17 -13.41
C TYR A 518 0.11 -9.55 -14.59
N ILE A 519 -0.40 -9.65 -15.82
CA ILE A 519 0.16 -8.96 -17.01
C ILE A 519 0.20 -7.44 -16.81
N GLN A 520 -0.89 -6.89 -16.28
CA GLN A 520 -1.01 -5.45 -16.02
C GLN A 520 -0.05 -5.00 -14.91
N ASP A 521 0.13 -5.81 -13.87
CA ASP A 521 1.00 -5.57 -12.72
C ASP A 521 2.49 -5.70 -13.10
N MET A 522 2.83 -6.64 -13.99
CA MET A 522 4.14 -6.72 -14.64
C MET A 522 4.50 -5.42 -15.38
N ARG A 523 3.53 -4.79 -16.06
CA ARG A 523 3.72 -3.56 -16.82
C ARG A 523 3.68 -2.29 -15.97
N ILE A 524 2.84 -2.26 -14.92
CA ILE A 524 2.96 -1.27 -13.85
C ILE A 524 4.38 -1.32 -13.30
N ALA A 525 4.90 -2.50 -12.94
CA ALA A 525 6.27 -2.67 -12.48
C ALA A 525 7.36 -2.38 -13.55
N GLN A 526 7.03 -2.23 -14.83
CA GLN A 526 7.92 -1.67 -15.85
C GLN A 526 7.86 -0.13 -15.86
N ALA A 527 6.66 0.45 -15.86
CA ALA A 527 6.42 1.89 -15.77
C ALA A 527 7.03 2.52 -14.50
N GLU A 528 6.85 1.88 -13.34
CA GLU A 528 7.43 2.29 -12.06
C GLU A 528 8.97 2.38 -12.11
N ARG A 529 9.65 1.45 -12.78
CA ARG A 529 11.11 1.49 -12.98
C ARG A 529 11.55 2.63 -13.90
N VAL A 530 10.70 3.07 -14.84
CA VAL A 530 10.97 4.24 -15.70
C VAL A 530 10.78 5.53 -14.90
N LEU A 531 9.71 5.66 -14.11
CA LEU A 531 9.47 6.83 -13.25
C LEU A 531 10.60 7.03 -12.24
N GLU A 532 11.04 5.97 -11.56
CA GLU A 532 12.16 6.03 -10.61
C GLU A 532 13.47 6.45 -11.31
N GLY A 533 13.70 5.96 -12.53
CA GLY A 533 14.82 6.37 -13.38
C GLY A 533 14.76 7.85 -13.77
N GLN A 534 13.58 8.37 -14.15
CA GLN A 534 13.37 9.79 -14.45
C GLN A 534 13.57 10.67 -13.22
N LYS A 535 13.01 10.29 -12.06
CA LYS A 535 13.10 11.03 -10.80
C LYS A 535 14.55 11.17 -10.35
N ARG A 536 15.30 10.07 -10.33
CA ARG A 536 16.73 10.08 -10.00
C ARG A 536 17.56 10.95 -10.96
N LEU A 537 17.23 10.98 -12.25
CA LEU A 537 17.89 11.87 -13.22
C LEU A 537 17.55 13.35 -12.97
N ALA A 538 16.33 13.68 -12.53
CA ALA A 538 15.94 15.03 -12.14
C ALA A 538 16.66 15.48 -10.85
N ASP A 539 16.78 14.59 -9.86
CA ASP A 539 17.54 14.86 -8.62
C ASP A 539 19.05 15.05 -8.89
N ASP A 540 19.65 14.18 -9.72
CA ASP A 540 21.05 14.29 -10.17
C ASP A 540 21.30 15.64 -10.90
N LEU A 541 20.34 16.11 -11.71
CA LEU A 541 20.41 17.40 -12.40
C LEU A 541 20.23 18.60 -11.46
N ALA A 542 19.23 18.57 -10.58
CA ALA A 542 18.97 19.63 -9.61
C ALA A 542 20.16 19.83 -8.66
N TYR A 543 20.80 18.73 -8.22
CA TYR A 543 22.05 18.79 -7.46
C TYR A 543 23.18 19.44 -8.25
N ALA A 544 23.31 19.13 -9.55
CA ALA A 544 24.33 19.73 -10.42
C ALA A 544 24.09 21.23 -10.69
N GLU A 545 22.84 21.68 -10.76
CA GLU A 545 22.49 23.10 -10.86
C GLU A 545 22.72 23.85 -9.55
N GLU A 546 22.33 23.27 -8.41
CA GLU A 546 22.60 23.85 -7.09
C GLU A 546 24.12 23.96 -6.81
N ARG A 547 24.92 22.99 -7.28
CA ARG A 547 26.38 23.06 -7.26
C ARG A 547 26.92 24.22 -8.09
N LYS A 548 26.46 24.40 -9.33
CA LYS A 548 26.88 25.51 -10.20
C LYS A 548 26.52 26.86 -9.61
N ALA A 549 25.29 27.04 -9.13
CA ALA A 549 24.85 28.28 -8.49
C ALA A 549 25.75 28.64 -7.30
N LYS A 550 26.07 27.67 -6.43
CA LYS A 550 27.00 27.87 -5.30
C LYS A 550 28.44 28.15 -5.75
N GLU A 551 28.87 27.67 -6.90
CA GLU A 551 30.21 27.95 -7.47
C GLU A 551 30.27 29.33 -8.16
N GLU A 552 29.18 29.78 -8.75
CA GLU A 552 29.02 31.14 -9.30
C GLU A 552 28.91 32.20 -8.19
N GLU A 553 28.15 31.94 -7.11
CA GLU A 553 28.10 32.79 -5.90
C GLU A 553 29.45 32.90 -5.16
N GLN A 554 30.38 31.96 -5.41
CA GLN A 554 31.72 31.95 -4.79
C GLN A 554 32.80 32.63 -5.64
N GLN A 555 32.49 33.15 -6.83
CA GLN A 555 33.44 33.99 -7.56
C GLN A 555 33.58 35.36 -6.86
N PRO A 556 34.80 35.79 -6.46
CA PRO A 556 34.98 37.11 -5.88
C PRO A 556 34.73 38.19 -6.95
N THR A 557 33.99 39.23 -6.60
CA THR A 557 33.89 40.42 -7.45
C THR A 557 35.25 41.11 -7.52
N GLU A 558 35.94 40.93 -8.65
CA GLU A 558 37.28 41.45 -8.86
C GLU A 558 37.26 42.99 -8.95
N ASN A 559 37.69 43.65 -7.87
CA ASN A 559 37.78 45.10 -7.81
C ASN A 559 38.85 45.59 -8.79
N THR A 560 38.41 46.25 -9.86
CA THR A 560 39.28 46.82 -10.90
C THR A 560 39.84 48.19 -10.48
N ASP A 561 40.65 48.20 -9.42
CA ASP A 561 41.60 49.29 -9.19
C ASP A 561 42.77 49.17 -10.18
N ASN A 562 43.10 50.28 -10.85
CA ASN A 562 44.13 50.34 -11.87
C ASN A 562 45.50 50.59 -11.22
N ASP A 563 46.56 49.99 -11.77
CA ASP A 563 47.84 50.69 -11.88
C ASP A 563 48.61 50.22 -13.14
N MET A 564 49.46 51.09 -13.69
CA MET A 564 50.00 50.99 -15.05
C MET A 564 51.46 50.48 -15.15
N GLU A 565 51.74 49.82 -16.28
CA GLU A 565 53.02 49.75 -17.04
C GLU A 565 54.36 49.50 -16.27
N GLY A 566 54.99 48.33 -16.50
CA GLY A 566 56.16 47.86 -15.70
C GLY A 566 57.39 47.24 -16.38
N ASN A 567 57.43 47.05 -17.71
CA ASN A 567 58.65 46.83 -18.55
C ASN A 567 59.61 45.60 -18.34
N SER A 568 59.93 44.93 -19.46
CA SER A 568 61.17 44.17 -19.79
C SER A 568 61.41 42.69 -19.44
N GLU A 569 62.28 42.11 -20.30
CA GLU A 569 63.24 41.00 -20.12
C GLU A 569 62.80 39.54 -19.86
N THR A 570 62.62 38.83 -20.97
CA THR A 570 63.30 37.57 -21.37
C THR A 570 64.13 36.78 -20.34
N SER A 571 63.88 35.45 -20.29
CA SER A 571 64.93 34.42 -20.31
C SER A 571 64.37 33.09 -20.85
N ASP A 572 65.13 32.40 -21.70
CA ASP A 572 64.95 30.97 -21.98
C ASP A 572 65.24 30.12 -20.72
N ASP A 573 64.72 28.89 -20.67
CA ASP A 573 65.62 27.72 -20.74
C ASP A 573 64.87 26.39 -21.00
N THR A 574 65.61 25.42 -21.56
CA THR A 574 65.24 23.98 -21.68
C THR A 574 65.50 23.27 -20.33
N ASP A 575 65.32 21.97 -20.06
CA ASP A 575 64.98 20.75 -20.81
C ASP A 575 64.21 19.81 -19.81
N THR A 576 63.91 18.51 -19.93
CA THR A 576 64.39 17.38 -20.76
C THR A 576 63.27 16.35 -20.93
N ALA A 577 63.30 15.57 -22.02
CA ALA A 577 62.61 14.28 -22.11
C ALA A 577 63.61 13.19 -22.55
N PRO A 578 63.42 11.93 -22.11
CA PRO A 578 63.77 10.80 -22.96
C PRO A 578 62.70 9.70 -23.01
N SER A 579 62.74 8.99 -24.14
CA SER A 579 62.10 7.72 -24.49
C SER A 579 62.88 6.52 -23.85
N ASP A 580 62.65 5.23 -24.10
CA ASP A 580 61.91 4.42 -25.10
C ASP A 580 61.20 3.23 -24.36
N ASP A 581 60.62 2.16 -24.92
CA ASP A 581 60.64 1.56 -26.28
C ASP A 581 59.48 0.53 -26.47
N ALA A 582 59.21 0.14 -27.73
CA ALA A 582 58.62 -1.13 -28.22
C ALA A 582 57.23 -1.65 -27.71
N ALA A 583 56.37 -2.29 -28.53
CA ALA A 583 56.30 -2.48 -30.00
C ALA A 583 54.93 -3.09 -30.43
N GLU A 584 54.51 -2.84 -31.69
CA GLU A 584 53.78 -3.73 -32.64
C GLU A 584 52.45 -4.45 -32.22
N ASP A 585 51.43 -4.71 -33.07
CA ASP A 585 51.34 -4.68 -34.54
C ASP A 585 49.90 -4.45 -35.11
N ASN A 586 49.85 -4.04 -36.39
CA ASN A 586 48.81 -4.21 -37.43
C ASN A 586 47.30 -3.96 -37.22
N THR A 587 46.88 -2.78 -37.70
CA THR A 587 45.88 -2.56 -38.78
C THR A 587 44.59 -3.37 -38.90
N SER A 588 43.48 -2.65 -39.08
CA SER A 588 42.78 -2.61 -40.39
C SER A 588 41.88 -1.38 -40.50
N GLU A 589 42.29 -0.39 -41.29
CA GLU A 589 41.42 0.70 -41.72
C GLU A 589 40.49 0.24 -42.84
N MET A 590 39.32 0.86 -42.97
CA MET A 590 38.94 1.63 -44.17
C MET A 590 37.64 2.40 -43.92
N PRO A 591 37.54 3.67 -44.32
CA PRO A 591 36.30 4.44 -44.25
C PRO A 591 35.36 4.10 -45.40
N PHE A 592 34.10 4.53 -45.31
CA PHE A 592 33.25 4.68 -46.50
C PHE A 592 32.66 6.09 -46.56
N ASP A 593 33.09 6.82 -47.58
CA ASP A 593 32.57 8.15 -47.92
C ASP A 593 31.29 8.02 -48.77
N ALA A 594 30.46 9.06 -48.79
CA ALA A 594 29.15 9.03 -49.42
C ALA A 594 29.19 9.53 -50.87
N PRO A 595 28.36 8.94 -51.76
CA PRO A 595 27.85 9.63 -52.93
C PRO A 595 26.35 9.95 -52.83
N SER A 596 26.05 11.18 -53.23
CA SER A 596 24.74 11.81 -53.47
C SER A 596 23.65 10.92 -54.10
N ALA A 597 22.40 11.26 -53.78
CA ALA A 597 21.19 10.73 -54.41
C ALA A 597 21.01 11.20 -55.87
N ASP A 598 20.18 10.47 -56.63
CA ASP A 598 19.27 11.03 -57.63
C ASP A 598 18.09 10.06 -57.90
N ASP A 599 16.96 10.65 -58.30
CA ASP A 599 15.72 10.10 -58.90
C ASP A 599 14.97 8.85 -58.33
N ALA A 600 13.66 9.05 -58.22
CA ALA A 600 12.59 8.04 -58.06
C ALA A 600 11.82 7.93 -59.42
N PRO A 601 10.61 7.33 -59.56
CA PRO A 601 9.77 6.58 -58.61
C PRO A 601 9.09 5.30 -59.19
N PHE A 602 8.21 4.68 -58.40
CA PHE A 602 7.08 3.80 -58.78
C PHE A 602 7.29 2.59 -59.72
N SER A 603 7.11 1.40 -59.15
CA SER A 603 6.15 0.37 -59.62
C SER A 603 5.71 -0.51 -58.45
#